data_AF-A0A8T6RFT1-F1
#
_entry.id   AF-A0A8T6RFT1-F1
#
_cell.length_a   1.000
_cell.length_b   1.000
_cell.length_c   1.000
_cell.angle_alpha   90.00
_cell.angle_beta   90.00
_cell.angle_gamma   90.00
#
_symmetry.space_group_name_H-M   'P 1'
#
loop_
_entity.id
_entity.type
_entity.pdbx_description
1 polymer ?
#
loop_
_entity_poly.entity_id
_entity_poly.type
_entity_poly.pdbx_seq_one_letter_code
_entity_poly.pdbx_strand_id
1 'polypeptide(L)'
;MSEEKESKPKKEYGTTWDKLKILSLGGKWAFGVGIIKEKSGDRKIRMVKGKLTNPLKKSGEWKEIDLTQDPNPISQVQKMNFKRREEYKAMIDTLDEMFNVLEKEQEKT
;
A
#
# COMPACT_ATOMS: atom_id res chain seq x y z
N MET A 1 -49.96 -9.75 -0.51
CA MET A 1 -48.93 -9.45 -1.52
C MET A 1 -47.66 -9.10 -0.78
N SER A 2 -46.69 -10.00 -0.80
CA SER A 2 -45.42 -9.83 -0.09
C SER A 2 -44.42 -9.22 -1.07
N GLU A 3 -43.94 -8.02 -0.79
CA GLU A 3 -42.93 -7.36 -1.61
C GLU A 3 -41.60 -8.14 -1.52
N GLU A 4 -41.19 -8.77 -2.61
CA GLU A 4 -39.86 -9.33 -2.77
C GLU A 4 -38.84 -8.19 -2.78
N LYS A 5 -38.01 -8.11 -1.74
CA LYS A 5 -36.82 -7.25 -1.75
C LYS A 5 -35.80 -7.84 -2.71
N GLU A 6 -35.66 -7.24 -3.89
CA GLU A 6 -34.53 -7.49 -4.79
C GLU A 6 -33.20 -7.33 -4.05
N SER A 7 -32.50 -8.45 -3.84
CA SER A 7 -31.16 -8.45 -3.27
C SER A 7 -30.17 -7.92 -4.31
N LYS A 8 -29.66 -6.70 -4.12
CA LYS A 8 -28.56 -6.17 -4.95
C LYS A 8 -27.36 -7.13 -4.89
N PRO A 9 -26.69 -7.43 -6.02
CA PRO A 9 -25.55 -8.33 -6.03
C PRO A 9 -24.44 -7.80 -5.12
N LYS A 10 -23.95 -8.63 -4.19
CA LYS A 10 -22.78 -8.34 -3.36
C LYS A 10 -21.59 -8.09 -4.30
N LYS A 11 -21.06 -6.86 -4.31
CA LYS A 11 -19.80 -6.57 -4.99
C LYS A 11 -18.69 -7.40 -4.34
N GLU A 12 -18.19 -8.40 -5.06
CA GLU A 12 -16.97 -9.09 -4.68
C GLU A 12 -15.78 -8.15 -4.87
N TYR A 13 -15.28 -7.60 -3.77
CA TYR A 13 -14.06 -6.79 -3.76
C TYR A 13 -12.84 -7.69 -3.88
N GLY A 14 -12.30 -7.83 -5.09
CA GLY A 14 -11.03 -8.50 -5.35
C GLY A 14 -9.94 -7.48 -5.70
N THR A 15 -8.80 -7.52 -5.00
CA THR A 15 -7.60 -6.78 -5.38
C THR A 15 -6.42 -7.74 -5.41
N THR A 16 -5.67 -7.74 -6.51
CA THR A 16 -4.43 -8.52 -6.66
C THR A 16 -3.25 -7.59 -6.85
N TRP A 17 -2.06 -8.05 -6.46
CA TRP A 17 -0.81 -7.35 -6.77
C TRP A 17 -0.31 -7.78 -8.15
N ASP A 18 0.05 -6.81 -8.99
CA ASP A 18 0.77 -7.06 -10.25
C ASP A 18 2.29 -7.01 -10.02
N LYS A 19 2.72 -6.06 -9.18
CA LYS A 19 4.12 -5.88 -8.75
C LYS A 19 4.13 -5.35 -7.33
N LEU A 20 5.10 -5.76 -6.53
CA LEU A 20 5.24 -5.29 -5.16
C LEU A 20 6.71 -5.21 -4.76
N LYS A 21 7.09 -4.05 -4.23
CA LYS A 21 8.33 -3.87 -3.49
C LYS A 21 8.03 -3.69 -2.01
N ILE A 22 8.88 -4.25 -1.16
CA ILE A 22 8.73 -4.25 0.30
C ILE A 22 9.97 -3.65 0.95
N LEU A 23 9.74 -2.77 1.93
CA LEU A 23 10.75 -2.28 2.85
C LEU A 23 10.48 -2.90 4.23
N SER A 24 11.33 -3.84 4.66
CA SER A 24 11.21 -4.47 5.98
C SER A 24 11.59 -3.50 7.09
N LEU A 25 10.71 -3.34 8.07
CA LEU A 25 10.93 -2.54 9.29
C LEU A 25 11.52 -3.38 10.44
N GLY A 26 11.60 -4.71 10.25
CA GLY A 26 11.98 -5.67 11.27
C GLY A 26 10.79 -6.47 11.81
N GLY A 27 11.09 -7.67 12.31
CA GLY A 27 10.07 -8.65 12.68
C GLY A 27 9.17 -8.99 11.48
N LYS A 28 7.85 -8.90 11.68
CA LYS A 28 6.86 -9.07 10.60
C LYS A 28 6.43 -7.76 9.96
N TRP A 29 6.91 -6.59 10.39
CA TRP A 29 6.37 -5.32 9.91
C TRP A 29 7.09 -4.81 8.67
N ALA A 30 6.33 -4.25 7.73
CA ALA A 30 6.89 -3.66 6.52
C ALA A 30 6.01 -2.57 5.91
N PHE A 31 6.63 -1.76 5.06
CA PHE A 31 5.92 -1.01 4.03
C PHE A 31 5.93 -1.79 2.71
N GLY A 32 4.87 -1.67 1.94
CA GLY A 32 4.75 -2.19 0.58
C GLY A 32 4.35 -1.08 -0.38
N VAL A 33 4.97 -1.04 -1.55
CA VAL A 33 4.58 -0.15 -2.65
C VAL A 33 4.54 -0.97 -3.93
N GLY A 34 3.43 -0.90 -4.65
CA GLY A 34 3.22 -1.77 -5.80
C GLY A 34 2.08 -1.35 -6.70
N ILE A 35 1.98 -2.02 -7.85
CA ILE A 35 0.84 -1.90 -8.74
C ILE A 35 -0.17 -2.95 -8.32
N ILE A 36 -1.43 -2.54 -8.19
CA ILE A 36 -2.54 -3.45 -7.97
C ILE A 36 -3.51 -3.41 -9.15
N LYS A 37 -4.23 -4.51 -9.32
CA LYS A 37 -5.36 -4.63 -10.23
C LYS A 37 -6.62 -4.95 -9.43
N GLU A 38 -7.69 -4.22 -9.69
CA GLU A 38 -9.01 -4.48 -9.11
C GLU A 38 -9.85 -5.34 -10.07
N LYS A 39 -10.87 -6.02 -9.55
CA LYS A 39 -11.80 -6.83 -10.36
C LYS A 39 -12.47 -6.04 -11.49
N SER A 40 -12.63 -4.72 -11.34
CA SER A 40 -13.13 -3.81 -12.38
C SER A 40 -12.19 -3.68 -13.58
N GLY A 41 -10.94 -4.13 -13.47
CA GLY A 41 -9.88 -3.89 -14.46
C GLY A 41 -9.02 -2.67 -14.15
N ASP A 42 -9.41 -1.84 -13.18
CA ASP A 42 -8.65 -0.64 -12.80
C ASP A 42 -7.29 -1.00 -12.22
N ARG A 43 -6.28 -0.23 -12.62
CA ARG A 43 -4.91 -0.34 -12.10
C ARG A 43 -4.52 0.94 -11.39
N LYS A 44 -3.82 0.80 -10.27
CA LYS A 44 -3.33 1.94 -9.48
C LYS A 44 -2.10 1.56 -8.67
N ILE A 45 -1.36 2.56 -8.24
CA ILE A 45 -0.29 2.36 -7.27
C ILE A 45 -0.91 2.29 -5.88
N ARG A 46 -0.49 1.32 -5.08
CA ARG A 46 -0.85 1.20 -3.67
C ARG A 46 0.41 1.29 -2.82
N MET A 47 0.37 2.16 -1.83
CA MET A 47 1.26 2.13 -0.68
C MET A 47 0.51 1.52 0.50
N VAL A 48 1.18 0.66 1.27
CA VAL A 48 0.60 -0.05 2.40
C VAL A 48 1.60 -0.17 3.53
N LYS A 49 1.12 -0.11 4.77
CA LYS A 49 1.82 -0.60 5.96
C LYS A 49 1.12 -1.86 6.46
N GLY A 50 1.89 -2.89 6.78
CA GLY A 50 1.33 -4.20 7.04
C GLY A 50 2.25 -5.19 7.72
N LYS A 51 1.70 -6.36 8.06
CA LYS A 51 2.47 -7.52 8.50
C LYS A 51 2.70 -8.48 7.34
N LEU A 52 3.95 -8.90 7.16
CA LEU A 52 4.34 -9.91 6.20
C LEU A 52 3.85 -11.29 6.61
N THR A 53 3.42 -12.07 5.63
CA THR A 53 3.12 -13.50 5.81
C THR A 53 4.41 -14.23 6.21
N ASN A 54 5.48 -13.97 5.44
CA ASN A 54 6.83 -14.48 5.68
C ASN A 54 7.76 -13.34 6.13
N PRO A 55 8.29 -13.37 7.36
CA PRO A 55 9.18 -12.32 7.86
C PRO A 55 10.43 -12.16 6.98
N LEU A 56 10.83 -10.91 6.74
CA LEU A 56 12.08 -10.58 6.05
C LEU A 56 13.04 -9.91 7.03
N LYS A 57 14.34 -10.25 6.94
CA LYS A 57 15.39 -9.54 7.70
C LYS A 57 15.32 -8.05 7.38
N LYS A 58 15.42 -7.20 8.41
CA LYS A 58 15.51 -5.75 8.25
C LYS A 58 16.76 -5.43 7.44
N SER A 59 16.59 -4.79 6.28
CA SER A 59 17.69 -4.49 5.37
C SER A 59 17.81 -3.01 5.00
N GLY A 60 16.85 -2.16 5.37
CA GLY A 60 16.83 -0.74 4.94
C GLY A 60 16.57 -0.54 3.43
N GLU A 61 16.64 -1.61 2.64
CA GLU A 61 16.44 -1.61 1.20
C GLU A 61 15.07 -2.13 0.78
N TRP A 62 14.57 -1.62 -0.35
CA TRP A 62 13.39 -2.13 -1.02
C TRP A 62 13.69 -3.42 -1.77
N LYS A 63 12.91 -4.47 -1.51
CA LYS A 63 13.02 -5.77 -2.18
C LYS A 63 11.78 -6.06 -3.01
N GLU A 64 11.98 -6.46 -4.26
CA GLU A 64 10.89 -6.97 -5.10
C GLU A 64 10.47 -8.36 -4.62
N ILE A 65 9.16 -8.61 -4.59
CA ILE A 65 8.59 -9.88 -4.12
C ILE A 65 8.09 -10.69 -5.31
N ASP A 66 8.43 -11.98 -5.33
CA ASP A 66 7.85 -12.93 -6.27
C ASP A 66 6.42 -13.29 -5.85
N LEU A 67 5.46 -12.68 -6.52
CA LEU A 67 4.03 -12.86 -6.26
C LEU A 67 3.50 -14.21 -6.78
N THR A 68 4.28 -14.99 -7.53
CA THR A 68 3.88 -16.34 -7.94
C THR A 68 3.97 -17.33 -6.78
N GLN A 69 4.89 -17.08 -5.84
CA GLN A 69 5.08 -17.90 -4.64
C GLN A 69 4.21 -17.43 -3.47
N ASP A 70 4.02 -16.12 -3.33
CA ASP A 70 3.17 -15.51 -2.29
C ASP A 70 2.35 -14.37 -2.88
N PRO A 71 1.12 -14.64 -3.37
CA PRO A 71 0.28 -13.63 -4.01
C PRO A 71 -0.20 -12.51 -3.07
N ASN A 72 -0.18 -12.76 -1.75
CA ASN A 72 -0.64 -11.83 -0.73
C ASN A 72 0.38 -11.74 0.41
N PRO A 73 1.58 -11.22 0.14
CA PRO A 73 2.71 -11.34 1.06
C PRO A 73 2.63 -10.37 2.24
N ILE A 74 1.66 -9.44 2.22
CA ILE A 74 1.50 -8.40 3.23
C ILE A 74 0.01 -8.16 3.55
N SER A 75 -0.33 -8.23 4.83
CA SER A 75 -1.64 -7.84 5.34
C SER A 75 -1.80 -6.31 5.29
N GLN A 76 -2.87 -5.82 4.67
CA GLN A 76 -3.02 -4.40 4.37
C GLN A 76 -3.71 -3.64 5.52
N VAL A 77 -2.98 -3.35 6.61
CA VAL A 77 -3.53 -2.69 7.80
C VAL A 77 -3.90 -1.23 7.52
N GLN A 78 -2.98 -0.48 6.90
CA GLN A 78 -3.22 0.89 6.42
C GLN A 78 -2.77 0.98 4.97
N LYS A 79 -3.58 1.62 4.11
CA LYS A 79 -3.28 1.71 2.69
C LYS A 79 -3.75 3.03 2.08
N MET A 80 -3.01 3.48 1.08
CA MET A 80 -3.32 4.63 0.25
C MET A 80 -3.12 4.24 -1.22
N ASN A 81 -3.96 4.79 -2.10
CA ASN A 81 -3.86 4.53 -3.53
C ASN A 81 -3.60 5.83 -4.29
N PHE A 82 -2.75 5.75 -5.31
CA PHE A 82 -2.52 6.81 -6.29
C PHE A 82 -3.00 6.34 -7.65
N LYS A 83 -3.97 7.05 -8.20
CA LYS A 83 -4.48 6.82 -9.55
C LYS A 83 -3.68 7.63 -10.58
N ARG A 84 -3.09 8.76 -10.17
CA ARG A 84 -2.35 9.65 -11.05
C ARG A 84 -0.99 10.04 -10.46
N ARG A 85 -0.05 10.43 -11.32
CA ARG A 85 1.32 10.78 -10.94
C ARG A 85 1.37 12.06 -10.11
N GLU A 86 0.47 13.00 -10.38
CA GLU A 86 0.37 14.30 -9.72
C GLU A 86 -0.02 14.14 -8.24
N GLU A 87 -0.89 13.18 -7.93
CA GLU A 87 -1.29 12.85 -6.55
C GLU A 87 -0.09 12.37 -5.73
N TYR A 88 0.74 11.50 -6.33
CA TYR A 88 1.97 11.03 -5.71
C TYR A 88 2.96 12.18 -5.49
N LYS A 89 3.17 13.02 -6.52
CA LYS A 89 4.11 14.13 -6.43
C LYS A 89 3.70 15.12 -5.34
N ALA A 90 2.44 15.53 -5.31
CA ALA A 90 1.93 16.45 -4.29
C ALA A 90 2.16 15.90 -2.87
N MET A 91 1.95 14.61 -2.64
CA MET A 91 2.24 14.00 -1.34
C MET A 91 3.74 14.03 -1.01
N ILE A 92 4.63 13.69 -1.94
CA ILE A 92 6.08 13.73 -1.69
C ILE A 92 6.52 15.16 -1.37
N ASP A 93 6.07 16.14 -2.15
CA ASP A 93 6.39 17.54 -1.94
C ASP A 93 5.94 18.00 -0.52
N THR A 94 4.74 17.59 -0.07
CA THR A 94 4.27 17.86 1.31
C THR A 94 5.07 17.12 2.38
N LEU A 95 5.48 15.87 2.14
CA LEU A 95 6.32 15.14 3.10
C LEU A 95 7.69 15.82 3.26
N ASP A 96 8.30 16.25 2.16
CA ASP A 96 9.56 16.99 2.17
C ASP A 96 9.41 18.33 2.90
N GLU A 97 8.30 19.04 2.71
CA GLU A 97 7.98 20.25 3.47
C GLU A 97 7.96 19.98 4.99
N MET A 98 7.31 18.90 5.42
CA MET A 98 7.23 18.54 6.85
C MET A 98 8.59 18.15 7.44
N PHE A 99 9.47 17.49 6.67
CA PHE A 99 10.85 17.23 7.10
C PHE A 99 11.64 18.53 7.28
N ASN A 100 11.54 19.46 6.33
CA ASN A 100 12.20 20.75 6.43
C ASN A 100 11.72 21.56 7.66
N VAL A 101 10.45 21.46 8.03
CA VAL A 101 9.92 22.06 9.26
C VAL A 101 10.54 21.40 10.49
N LEU A 102 10.53 20.07 10.55
CA LEU A 102 11.05 19.29 11.68
C LEU A 102 12.55 19.56 11.92
N GLU A 103 13.36 19.60 10.87
CA GLU A 103 14.80 19.85 10.97
C GLU A 103 15.09 21.24 11.53
N LYS A 104 14.37 22.27 11.07
CA LYS A 104 14.50 23.64 11.61
C LYS A 104 14.08 23.77 13.08
N GLU A 105 13.12 22.96 13.53
CA GLU A 105 12.73 22.92 14.94
C GLU A 105 13.81 22.26 15.80
N GLN A 106 14.47 21.23 15.29
CA GLN A 106 15.55 20.52 15.97
C GLN A 106 16.83 21.37 16.09
N GLU A 107 17.13 22.24 15.13
CA GLU A 107 18.28 23.16 15.20
C GLU A 107 18.15 24.27 16.27
N LYS A 108 16.94 24.54 16.75
CA LYS A 108 16.66 25.58 17.75
C LYS A 108 16.74 25.07 19.21
N THR A 109 16.92 23.77 19.39
CA THR A 109 16.95 23.09 20.71
C THR A 109 18.36 22.68 21.06
#